data_AF-A0A3B9JIW7-F1
#
_entry.id   AF-A0A3B9JIW7-F1
#
_cell.length_a   1.000
_cell.length_b   1.000
_cell.length_c   1.000
_cell.angle_alpha   90.00
_cell.angle_beta   90.00
_cell.angle_gamma   90.00
#
_symmetry.space_group_name_H-M   'P 1'
#
loop_
_entity.id
_entity.type
_entity.pdbx_description
1 polymer ?
#
loop_
_entity_poly.entity_id
_entity_poly.type
_entity_poly.pdbx_seq_one_letter_code
_entity_poly.pdbx_strand_id
1 'polypeptide(L)'
;MYKYIEKHERLLVSQIENPTISVEKTMMLHERQIKWLQHERSSHLLVTIAVSACVLFFLWLFLTTDLIMAGLLLFITIVMCLFYLIHYFKLENAVQRWYNLYLRLWLLAEKEGKDHEIS
;
A
#
# COMPACT_ATOMS: atom_id res chain seq x y z
N MET A 1 -1.24 2.10 -11.11
CA MET A 1 -1.20 2.59 -9.71
C MET A 1 0.05 3.42 -9.42
N TYR A 2 1.27 2.90 -9.60
CA TYR A 2 2.52 3.62 -9.27
C TYR A 2 2.73 4.97 -10.00
N LYS A 3 2.41 5.06 -11.30
CA LYS A 3 2.50 6.33 -12.06
C LYS A 3 1.52 7.42 -11.56
N TYR A 4 0.38 7.03 -11.00
CA TYR A 4 -0.57 7.96 -10.39
C TYR A 4 -0.04 8.50 -9.07
N ILE A 5 0.66 7.65 -8.33
CA ILE A 5 1.28 8.00 -7.05
C ILE A 5 2.32 9.10 -7.25
N GLU A 6 3.22 8.90 -8.20
CA GLU A 6 4.30 9.85 -8.49
C GLU A 6 3.76 11.19 -9.04
N LYS A 7 2.66 11.15 -9.80
CA LYS A 7 1.98 12.35 -10.28
C LYS A 7 1.33 13.13 -9.14
N HIS A 8 0.72 12.44 -8.17
CA HIS A 8 0.12 13.06 -6.99
C HIS A 8 1.18 13.64 -6.05
N GLU A 9 2.32 12.97 -5.89
CA GLU A 9 3.48 13.46 -5.14
C GLU A 9 4.05 14.75 -5.75
N ARG A 10 4.24 14.80 -7.08
CA ARG A 10 4.65 16.03 -7.76
C ARG A 10 3.66 17.17 -7.58
N LEU A 11 2.35 16.88 -7.60
CA LEU A 11 1.32 17.89 -7.35
C LEU A 11 1.43 18.43 -5.92
N LEU A 12 1.61 17.56 -4.92
CA LEU A 12 1.78 17.97 -3.52
C LEU A 12 3.03 18.83 -3.33
N VAL A 13 4.17 18.42 -3.87
CA VAL A 13 5.42 19.21 -3.82
C VAL A 13 5.22 20.58 -4.48
N SER A 14 4.59 20.64 -5.65
CA SER A 14 4.30 21.91 -6.32
C SER A 14 3.32 22.81 -5.55
N GLN A 15 2.43 22.23 -4.74
CA GLN A 15 1.50 22.98 -3.89
C GLN A 15 2.16 23.53 -2.63
N ILE A 16 3.20 22.86 -2.12
CA ILE A 16 4.04 23.37 -1.03
C ILE A 16 4.87 24.58 -1.51
N GLU A 17 5.40 24.53 -2.74
CA GLU A 17 6.24 25.62 -3.28
C GLU A 17 5.43 26.84 -3.77
N ASN A 18 4.19 26.65 -4.23
CA ASN A 18 3.28 27.72 -4.63
C ASN A 18 1.82 27.39 -4.22
N PRO A 19 1.36 27.84 -3.04
CA PRO A 19 0.03 27.54 -2.53
C PRO A 19 -1.05 28.25 -3.36
N THR A 20 -1.57 27.54 -4.38
CA THR A 20 -2.66 27.98 -5.26
C THR A 20 -4.03 27.45 -4.80
N ILE A 21 -4.05 26.42 -3.96
CA ILE A 21 -5.25 25.78 -3.40
C ILE A 21 -5.08 25.76 -1.88
N SER A 22 -6.18 25.97 -1.13
CA SER A 22 -6.18 25.85 0.33
C SER A 22 -5.58 24.51 0.77
N VAL A 23 -4.59 24.57 1.68
CA VAL A 23 -3.88 23.45 2.29
C VAL A 23 -4.84 22.38 2.83
N GLU A 24 -5.98 22.82 3.37
CA GLU A 24 -7.03 21.97 3.93
C GLU A 24 -7.68 21.05 2.88
N LYS A 25 -7.93 21.57 1.66
CA LYS A 25 -8.46 20.76 0.54
C LYS A 25 -7.46 19.71 0.08
N THR A 26 -6.18 20.07 0.12
CA THR A 26 -5.08 19.18 -0.29
C THR A 26 -4.86 18.06 0.71
N MET A 27 -4.98 18.34 2.01
CA MET A 27 -4.98 17.33 3.07
C MET A 27 -6.16 16.37 2.94
N MET A 28 -7.39 16.87 2.76
CA MET A 28 -8.57 16.02 2.55
C MET A 28 -8.44 15.09 1.34
N LEU A 29 -7.86 15.58 0.23
CA LEU A 29 -7.59 14.76 -0.94
C LEU A 29 -6.59 13.65 -0.64
N HIS A 30 -5.53 13.96 0.12
CA HIS A 30 -4.49 12.99 0.47
C HIS A 30 -5.00 11.91 1.42
N GLU A 31 -5.78 12.28 2.44
CA GLU A 31 -6.42 11.31 3.35
C GLU A 31 -7.32 10.31 2.60
N ARG A 32 -8.09 10.80 1.62
CA ARG A 32 -8.92 9.92 0.79
C ARG A 32 -8.08 8.93 -0.03
N GLN A 33 -6.93 9.38 -0.52
CA GLN A 33 -6.00 8.52 -1.26
C GLN A 33 -5.34 7.47 -0.34
N ILE A 34 -4.99 7.85 0.90
CA ILE A 34 -4.50 6.90 1.92
C ILE A 34 -5.55 5.85 2.24
N LYS A 35 -6.82 6.23 2.46
CA LYS A 35 -7.93 5.28 2.69
C LYS A 35 -8.11 4.30 1.55
N TRP A 36 -7.97 4.77 0.30
CA TRP A 36 -8.07 3.89 -0.86
C TRP A 36 -6.94 2.86 -0.91
N LEU A 37 -5.70 3.27 -0.62
CA LEU A 37 -4.58 2.33 -0.48
C LEU A 37 -4.76 1.34 0.67
N GLN A 38 -5.34 1.78 1.78
CA GLN A 38 -5.61 0.94 2.93
C GLN A 38 -6.66 -0.14 2.63
N HIS A 39 -7.69 0.20 1.83
CA HIS A 39 -8.65 -0.78 1.32
C HIS A 39 -7.96 -1.82 0.44
N GLU A 40 -7.11 -1.40 -0.49
CA GLU A 40 -6.37 -2.30 -1.38
C GLU A 40 -5.49 -3.29 -0.56
N ARG A 41 -4.82 -2.79 0.49
CA ARG A 41 -4.02 -3.62 1.40
C ARG A 41 -4.87 -4.67 2.11
N SER A 42 -6.03 -4.31 2.63
CA SER A 42 -6.94 -5.25 3.31
C SER A 42 -7.40 -6.37 2.37
N SER A 43 -7.75 -6.03 1.12
CA SER A 43 -8.12 -7.01 0.10
C SER A 43 -6.95 -7.94 -0.23
N HIS A 44 -5.74 -7.42 -0.39
CA HIS A 44 -4.55 -8.26 -0.61
C HIS A 44 -4.24 -9.18 0.56
N LEU A 45 -4.38 -8.70 1.80
CA LEU A 45 -4.17 -9.52 2.99
C LEU A 45 -5.17 -10.68 3.04
N LEU A 46 -6.45 -10.41 2.78
CA LEU A 46 -7.50 -11.43 2.72
C LEU A 46 -7.18 -12.51 1.67
N VAL A 47 -6.81 -12.10 0.46
CA VAL A 47 -6.45 -13.04 -0.61
C VAL A 47 -5.19 -13.82 -0.26
N THR A 48 -4.19 -13.20 0.35
CA THR A 48 -2.94 -13.87 0.76
C THR A 48 -3.20 -14.92 1.85
N ILE A 49 -4.06 -14.63 2.83
CA ILE A 49 -4.47 -15.60 3.87
C ILE A 49 -5.24 -16.76 3.23
N ALA A 50 -6.17 -16.49 2.31
CA ALA A 50 -6.91 -17.52 1.60
C ALA A 50 -5.99 -18.44 0.78
N VAL A 51 -5.06 -17.87 0.00
CA VAL A 51 -4.08 -18.64 -0.78
C VAL A 51 -3.15 -19.44 0.14
N SER A 52 -2.72 -18.87 1.27
CA SER A 52 -1.90 -19.58 2.25
C SER A 52 -2.65 -20.77 2.87
N ALA A 53 -3.94 -20.62 3.15
CA ALA A 53 -4.78 -21.72 3.60
C ALA A 53 -4.90 -22.82 2.53
N CYS A 54 -5.04 -22.45 1.24
CA CYS A 54 -5.01 -23.41 0.14
C CYS A 54 -3.67 -24.15 0.03
N VAL A 55 -2.54 -23.46 0.22
CA VAL A 55 -1.21 -24.11 0.26
C VAL A 55 -1.16 -25.16 1.37
N LEU A 56 -1.60 -24.83 2.58
CA LEU A 56 -1.63 -25.77 3.70
C LEU A 56 -2.55 -26.97 3.41
N PHE A 57 -3.71 -26.73 2.80
CA PHE A 57 -4.64 -27.78 2.41
C PHE A 57 -4.05 -28.73 1.35
N PHE A 58 -3.44 -28.19 0.29
CA PHE A 58 -2.79 -29.01 -0.74
C PHE A 58 -1.55 -29.73 -0.22
N LEU A 59 -0.81 -29.11 0.71
CA LEU A 59 0.30 -29.76 1.40
C LEU A 59 -0.20 -30.96 2.21
N TRP A 60 -1.28 -30.80 2.96
CA TRP A 60 -1.90 -31.91 3.70
C TRP A 60 -2.40 -33.03 2.79
N LEU A 61 -3.05 -32.70 1.67
CA LEU A 61 -3.47 -33.69 0.67
C LEU A 61 -2.28 -34.41 0.05
N PHE A 62 -1.21 -33.70 -0.29
CA PHE A 62 0.00 -34.29 -0.85
C PHE A 62 0.70 -35.24 0.12
N LEU A 63 0.66 -34.96 1.43
CA LEU A 63 1.26 -35.82 2.46
C LEU A 63 0.41 -37.05 2.81
N THR A 64 -0.92 -36.98 2.61
CA THR A 64 -1.86 -38.04 2.99
C THR A 64 -2.29 -38.92 1.82
N THR A 65 -2.01 -38.51 0.57
CA THR A 65 -2.38 -39.23 -0.64
C THR A 65 -1.17 -39.41 -1.56
N ASP A 66 -1.05 -40.56 -2.22
CA ASP A 66 -0.01 -40.81 -3.25
C ASP A 66 -0.30 -40.12 -4.60
N LEU A 67 -1.08 -39.03 -4.56
CA LEU A 67 -1.55 -38.35 -5.77
C LEU A 67 -0.46 -37.39 -6.27
N ILE A 68 0.33 -37.82 -7.25
CA ILE A 68 1.36 -36.98 -7.91
C ILE A 68 0.77 -35.65 -8.42
N MET A 69 -0.50 -35.65 -8.84
CA MET A 69 -1.22 -34.44 -9.27
C MET A 69 -1.39 -33.40 -8.15
N ALA A 70 -1.48 -33.82 -6.88
CA ALA A 70 -1.54 -32.92 -5.73
C ALA A 70 -0.22 -32.14 -5.56
N GLY A 71 0.92 -32.76 -5.87
CA GLY A 71 2.23 -32.10 -5.85
C GLY A 71 2.35 -30.99 -6.90
N LEU A 72 1.84 -31.22 -8.12
CA LEU A 72 1.79 -30.20 -9.17
C LEU A 72 0.90 -29.01 -8.76
N LEU A 73 -0.27 -29.30 -8.18
CA LEU A 73 -1.21 -28.27 -7.74
C LEU A 73 -0.66 -27.44 -6.57
N LEU A 74 0.04 -28.10 -5.63
CA LEU A 74 0.78 -27.44 -4.56
C LEU A 74 1.86 -26.50 -5.11
N PHE A 75 2.66 -26.97 -6.08
CA PHE A 75 3.70 -26.15 -6.70
C PHE A 75 3.13 -24.88 -7.35
N ILE A 76 2.06 -25.01 -8.15
CA ILE A 76 1.39 -23.87 -8.78
C ILE A 76 0.87 -22.89 -7.72
N THR A 77 0.28 -23.40 -6.65
CA THR A 77 -0.29 -22.56 -5.57
C THR A 77 0.82 -21.84 -4.80
N ILE A 78 1.98 -22.46 -4.58
CA ILE A 78 3.16 -21.81 -3.96
C ILE A 78 3.69 -20.69 -4.86
N VAL A 79 3.84 -20.93 -6.17
CA VAL A 79 4.29 -19.90 -7.12
C VAL A 79 3.32 -18.71 -7.11
N MET A 80 2.02 -18.99 -7.11
CA MET A 80 1.00 -17.96 -7.00
C MET A 80 1.13 -17.19 -5.68
N CYS A 81 1.29 -17.88 -4.55
CA CYS A 81 1.50 -17.26 -3.24
C CYS A 81 2.70 -16.30 -3.23
N LEU A 82 3.85 -16.72 -3.79
CA LEU A 82 5.04 -15.88 -3.91
C LEU A 82 4.79 -14.62 -4.73
N PHE A 83 4.08 -14.74 -5.86
CA PHE A 83 3.72 -13.58 -6.67
C PHE A 83 2.84 -12.59 -5.90
N TYR A 84 1.87 -13.09 -5.14
CA TYR A 84 1.02 -12.28 -4.27
C TYR A 84 1.80 -11.59 -3.15
N LEU A 85 2.75 -12.28 -2.51
CA LEU A 85 3.63 -11.69 -1.51
C LEU A 85 4.47 -10.54 -2.08
N ILE A 86 5.08 -10.74 -3.26
CA ILE A 86 5.85 -9.68 -3.94
C ILE A 86 4.95 -8.46 -4.21
N HIS A 87 3.72 -8.70 -4.67
CA HIS A 87 2.76 -7.62 -4.91
C HIS A 87 2.42 -6.87 -3.62
N TYR A 88 2.18 -7.59 -2.53
CA TYR A 88 1.90 -7.02 -1.22
C TYR A 88 3.04 -6.13 -0.72
N PHE A 89 4.30 -6.59 -0.79
CA PHE A 89 5.46 -5.80 -0.36
C PHE A 89 5.64 -4.51 -1.18
N LYS A 90 5.35 -4.54 -2.49
CA LYS A 90 5.39 -3.33 -3.32
C LYS A 90 4.34 -2.31 -2.88
N LEU A 91 3.16 -2.75 -2.50
CA LEU A 91 2.09 -1.88 -2.03
C LEU A 91 2.40 -1.28 -0.66
N GLU A 92 2.92 -2.09 0.27
CA GLU A 92 3.32 -1.64 1.60
C GLU A 92 4.37 -0.52 1.55
N ASN A 93 5.40 -0.71 0.71
CA ASN A 93 6.46 0.29 0.51
C ASN A 93 5.90 1.62 -0.04
N ALA A 94 4.87 1.56 -0.89
CA ALA A 94 4.23 2.76 -1.44
C ALA A 94 3.42 3.51 -0.35
N VAL A 95 2.69 2.77 0.50
CA VAL A 95 1.95 3.34 1.64
C VAL A 95 2.90 4.01 2.64
N GLN A 96 4.00 3.36 2.99
CA GLN A 96 5.00 3.93 3.91
C GLN A 96 5.60 5.24 3.37
N ARG A 97 5.88 5.31 2.06
CA ARG A 97 6.36 6.56 1.44
C ARG A 97 5.33 7.68 1.55
N TRP A 98 4.04 7.38 1.39
CA TRP A 98 2.97 8.37 1.51
C TRP A 98 2.76 8.87 2.94
N TYR A 99 2.85 8.00 3.93
CA TYR A 99 2.84 8.41 5.33
C TYR A 99 3.99 9.37 5.66
N ASN A 100 5.19 9.08 5.16
CA ASN A 100 6.34 9.98 5.34
C ASN A 100 6.12 11.35 4.66
N LEU A 101 5.47 11.37 3.49
CA LEU A 101 5.16 12.62 2.78
C LEU A 101 4.10 13.43 3.54
N TYR A 102 3.05 12.78 4.04
CA TYR A 102 2.03 13.42 4.87
C TYR A 102 2.62 14.02 6.15
N LEU A 103 3.52 13.29 6.82
CA LEU A 103 4.20 13.80 8.02
C LEU A 103 5.04 15.05 7.71
N ARG A 104 5.75 15.06 6.57
CA ARG A 104 6.52 16.23 6.13
C ARG A 104 5.63 17.44 5.85
N LEU A 105 4.50 17.23 5.18
CA LEU A 105 3.50 18.27 4.92
C LEU A 105 2.96 18.87 6.23
N TRP A 106 2.62 18.02 7.19
CA TRP A 106 2.12 18.45 8.49
C TRP A 106 3.18 19.25 9.28
N LEU A 107 4.43 18.81 9.29
CA LEU A 107 5.53 19.53 9.94
C LEU A 107 5.80 20.90 9.31
N LEU A 108 5.68 21.02 7.99
CA LEU A 108 5.82 22.31 7.29
C LEU A 108 4.68 23.26 7.66
N ALA A 109 3.43 22.76 7.67
CA ALA A 109 2.27 23.56 8.05
C ALA A 109 2.34 24.03 9.52
N GLU A 110 2.83 23.19 10.43
CA GLU A 110 3.03 23.59 11.83
C GLU A 110 4.17 24.61 11.99
N LYS A 111 5.23 24.51 11.19
CA LYS A 111 6.32 25.47 11.19
C LYS A 111 5.87 26.85 10.68
N GLU A 112 5.11 26.89 9.58
CA GLU A 112 4.52 28.14 9.07
C GLU A 112 3.53 28.76 10.06
N GLY A 113 2.76 27.95 10.78
CA GLY A 113 1.87 28.44 11.83
C GLY A 113 2.63 29.09 13.00
N LYS A 114 3.82 28.58 13.36
CA LYS A 114 4.67 29.15 14.41
C LYS A 114 5.43 30.40 13.98
N ASP A 115 5.84 30.49 12.71
CA ASP A 115 6.50 31.68 12.18
C ASP A 115 5.55 32.89 12.09
N HIS A 116 4.23 32.67 12.00
CA HIS A 116 3.21 33.71 12.03
C HIS A 116 2.82 34.23 13.43
N GLU A 117 3.11 33.50 14.51
CA GLU A 117 2.86 33.97 15.88
C GLU A 117 4.03 34.76 16.49
N ILE A 118 5.19 34.78 15.82
CA ILE A 118 6.43 35.42 16.31
C ILE A 118 6.79 36.70 15.53
N SER A 119 6.02 37.08 14.50
CA SER A 119 6.19 38.33 13.75
C SER A 119 5.11 39.36 14.09
#